data_AF-A0A838NJ53-F1
#
_entry.id   AF-A0A838NJ53-F1
#
_cell.length_a   1.000
_cell.length_b   1.000
_cell.length_c   1.000
_cell.angle_alpha   90.00
_cell.angle_beta   90.00
_cell.angle_gamma   90.00
#
_symmetry.space_group_name_H-M   'P 1'
#
loop_
_entity.id
_entity.type
_entity.pdbx_description
1 polymer ?
#
loop_
_entity_poly.entity_id
_entity_poly.type
_entity_poly.pdbx_seq_one_letter_code
_entity_poly.pdbx_strand_id
1 'polypeptide(L)'
;MTLLLAAAVGMMAGVHTATWGMYKDAPHEGFSRRKYARSIVLGTVIGVVVAVVWRLDPRRAADLVVLFGATYAVERALAEIYKTFLRDEDQSKYFIPMQFAVFGKLVRSRGARLLAGAGYVAVLLAMIVLVTGIDRALPDPKPLWLVVGVGGLGGWISAFGGAWKDAPKEGFQIFKFFRSPLIASLFALGLSYLSDDLVLVTLAATGFCVATTETYKTFFFPSVPRGKFAGMPVHFPEMLRRRQPFILLYAAIWLVVLGALFVALRGVPSPG
;
A
#
# COMPACT_ATOMS: atom_id res chain seq x y z
N MET A 1 21.46 15.56 5.99
CA MET A 1 21.67 14.31 5.23
C MET A 1 20.52 13.30 5.43
N THR A 2 20.17 12.95 6.67
CA THR A 2 19.10 11.97 6.98
C THR A 2 17.74 12.29 6.37
N LEU A 3 17.27 13.54 6.44
CA LEU A 3 15.98 13.93 5.84
C LEU A 3 15.96 13.86 4.30
N LEU A 4 17.11 14.10 3.65
CA LEU A 4 17.22 13.95 2.19
C LEU A 4 17.12 12.47 1.80
N LEU A 5 17.74 11.57 2.57
CA LEU A 5 17.60 10.13 2.36
C LEU A 5 16.16 9.67 2.64
N ALA A 6 15.51 10.18 3.69
CA ALA A 6 14.10 9.88 3.96
C ALA A 6 13.19 10.34 2.83
N ALA A 7 13.41 11.54 2.29
CA ALA A 7 12.72 12.04 1.11
C ALA A 7 12.98 11.13 -0.10
N ALA A 8 14.21 10.67 -0.31
CA ALA A 8 14.54 9.75 -1.40
C ALA A 8 13.84 8.39 -1.26
N VAL A 9 13.79 7.81 -0.06
CA VAL A 9 13.06 6.56 0.21
C VAL A 9 11.56 6.73 -0.02
N GLY A 10 10.99 7.84 0.45
CA GLY A 10 9.58 8.16 0.20
C GLY A 10 9.29 8.40 -1.28
N MET A 11 10.20 9.06 -1.99
CA MET A 11 10.14 9.23 -3.44
C MET A 11 10.16 7.88 -4.15
N MET A 12 11.04 6.95 -3.76
CA MET A 12 11.08 5.59 -4.31
C MET A 12 9.76 4.86 -4.10
N ALA A 13 9.18 4.91 -2.90
CA ALA A 13 7.86 4.33 -2.62
C ALA A 13 6.78 4.95 -3.53
N GLY A 14 6.79 6.27 -3.69
CA GLY A 14 5.85 7.00 -4.56
C GLY A 14 6.03 6.72 -6.05
N VAL A 15 7.27 6.59 -6.54
CA VAL A 15 7.57 6.19 -7.92
C VAL A 15 7.12 4.75 -8.17
N HIS A 16 7.37 3.87 -7.21
CA HIS A 16 6.93 2.48 -7.27
C HIS A 16 5.40 2.39 -7.34
N THR A 17 4.67 3.12 -6.49
CA THR A 17 3.21 3.17 -6.54
C THR A 17 2.65 3.76 -7.82
N ALA A 18 3.22 4.88 -8.27
CA ALA A 18 2.83 5.54 -9.50
C ALA A 18 3.05 4.64 -10.72
N THR A 19 4.11 3.84 -10.73
CA THR A 19 4.49 3.00 -11.86
C THR A 19 3.56 1.82 -12.06
N TRP A 20 3.27 1.01 -11.02
CA TRP A 20 2.29 -0.06 -11.20
C TRP A 20 0.88 0.51 -11.45
N GLY A 21 0.55 1.66 -10.86
CA GLY A 21 -0.70 2.37 -11.12
C GLY A 21 -0.82 2.80 -12.59
N MET A 22 0.23 3.40 -13.14
CA MET A 22 0.33 3.75 -14.57
C MET A 22 0.20 2.50 -15.44
N TYR A 23 0.87 1.40 -15.08
CA TYR A 23 0.79 0.16 -15.84
C TYR A 23 -0.64 -0.33 -15.94
N LYS A 24 -1.37 -0.35 -14.83
CA LYS A 24 -2.76 -0.80 -14.81
C LYS A 24 -3.72 0.18 -15.49
N ASP A 25 -3.56 1.47 -15.23
CA ASP A 25 -4.59 2.46 -15.54
C ASP A 25 -4.41 3.11 -16.92
N ALA A 26 -3.18 3.29 -17.40
CA ALA A 26 -2.93 4.05 -18.62
C ALA A 26 -3.52 3.47 -19.92
N PRO A 27 -3.63 2.13 -20.12
CA PRO A 27 -4.30 1.60 -21.31
C PRO A 27 -5.79 1.95 -21.41
N HIS A 28 -6.44 2.24 -20.27
CA HIS A 28 -7.88 2.52 -20.19
C HIS A 28 -8.16 4.02 -19.98
N GLU A 29 -7.32 4.72 -19.21
CA GLU A 29 -7.53 6.14 -18.84
C GLU A 29 -6.53 7.11 -19.49
N GLY A 30 -5.55 6.61 -20.23
CA GLY A 30 -4.43 7.40 -20.76
C GLY A 30 -3.41 7.77 -19.69
N PHE A 31 -2.30 8.38 -20.12
CA PHE A 31 -1.24 8.83 -19.22
C PHE A 31 -1.39 10.31 -18.84
N SER A 32 -1.30 10.60 -17.55
CA SER A 32 -1.25 11.96 -17.02
C SER A 32 -0.02 12.15 -16.15
N ARG A 33 0.87 13.04 -16.56
CA ARG A 33 2.07 13.44 -15.78
C ARG A 33 1.69 13.91 -14.37
N ARG A 34 0.57 14.63 -14.24
CA ARG A 34 0.05 15.10 -12.95
C ARG A 34 -0.39 13.94 -12.06
N LYS A 35 -1.12 12.96 -12.60
CA LYS A 35 -1.52 11.75 -11.83
C LYS A 35 -0.29 10.96 -11.37
N TYR A 36 0.72 10.82 -12.25
CA TYR A 36 1.97 10.12 -11.95
C TYR A 36 2.79 10.85 -10.88
N ALA A 37 3.03 12.15 -11.06
CA ALA A 37 3.81 12.97 -10.12
C ALA A 37 3.17 13.08 -8.73
N ARG A 38 1.83 13.04 -8.64
CA ARG A 38 1.12 13.15 -7.35
C ARG A 38 1.58 12.11 -6.34
N SER A 39 1.68 10.83 -6.72
CA SER A 39 2.11 9.77 -5.79
C SER A 39 3.59 9.88 -5.44
N ILE A 40 4.43 10.41 -6.33
CA ILE A 40 5.85 10.70 -6.06
C ILE A 40 5.97 11.80 -5.00
N VAL A 41 5.29 12.93 -5.19
CA VAL A 41 5.30 14.06 -4.24
C VAL A 41 4.72 13.63 -2.90
N LEU A 42 3.57 12.94 -2.93
CA LEU A 42 2.91 12.45 -1.72
C LEU A 42 3.81 11.47 -0.95
N GLY A 43 4.40 10.49 -1.63
CA GLY A 43 5.34 9.54 -1.03
C GLY A 43 6.58 10.24 -0.44
N THR A 44 7.13 11.23 -1.14
CA THR A 44 8.29 12.02 -0.66
C THR A 44 7.96 12.72 0.67
N VAL A 45 6.82 13.41 0.73
CA VAL A 45 6.38 14.12 1.94
C VAL A 45 6.11 13.13 3.08
N ILE A 46 5.37 12.04 2.81
CA ILE A 46 5.08 11.00 3.80
C ILE A 46 6.37 10.39 4.34
N GLY A 47 7.34 10.09 3.48
CA GLY A 47 8.62 9.50 3.91
C GLY A 47 9.37 10.40 4.89
N VAL A 48 9.40 11.71 4.64
CA VAL A 48 9.99 12.68 5.59
C VAL A 48 9.20 12.69 6.90
N VAL A 49 7.86 12.76 6.84
CA VAL A 49 7.01 12.80 8.05
C VAL A 49 7.17 11.54 8.89
N VAL A 50 7.11 10.35 8.28
CA VAL A 50 7.28 9.07 8.97
C VAL A 50 8.67 8.98 9.60
N ALA A 51 9.71 9.36 8.87
CA ALA A 51 11.08 9.35 9.40
C ALA A 51 11.25 10.29 10.60
N VAL A 52 10.63 11.48 10.58
CA VAL A 52 10.70 12.44 11.69
C VAL A 52 9.91 11.93 12.90
N VAL A 53 8.68 11.48 12.70
CA VAL A 53 7.77 11.04 13.78
C VAL A 53 8.35 9.84 14.53
N TRP A 54 8.90 8.86 13.80
CA TRP A 54 9.49 7.65 14.39
C TRP A 54 11.02 7.68 14.52
N ARG A 55 11.65 8.83 14.22
CA ARG A 55 13.11 9.01 14.30
C ARG A 55 13.91 7.95 13.52
N LEU A 56 13.39 7.54 12.36
CA LEU A 56 14.07 6.60 11.48
C LEU A 56 15.26 7.28 10.79
N ASP A 57 16.37 6.56 10.71
CA ASP A 57 17.60 6.97 10.02
C ASP A 57 17.87 6.05 8.83
N PRO A 58 17.50 6.45 7.60
CA PRO A 58 17.64 5.61 6.40
C PRO A 58 19.09 5.29 6.00
N ARG A 59 20.09 5.78 6.75
CA ARG A 59 21.48 5.29 6.65
C ARG A 59 21.61 3.87 7.19
N ARG A 60 20.73 3.48 8.11
CA ARG A 60 20.59 2.10 8.59
C ARG A 60 19.68 1.34 7.64
N ALA A 61 20.13 0.15 7.21
CA ALA A 61 19.40 -0.64 6.23
C ALA A 61 18.01 -1.09 6.73
N ALA A 62 17.89 -1.42 8.02
CA ALA A 62 16.62 -1.77 8.67
C ALA A 62 15.60 -0.62 8.56
N ASP A 63 16.00 0.59 8.99
CA ASP A 63 15.16 1.78 8.94
C ASP A 63 14.73 2.15 7.51
N LEU A 64 15.60 1.95 6.51
CA LEU A 64 15.26 2.19 5.11
C LEU A 64 14.12 1.27 4.67
N VAL A 65 14.20 -0.03 4.98
CA VAL A 65 13.18 -1.03 4.63
C VAL A 65 11.86 -0.71 5.31
N VAL A 66 11.89 -0.45 6.63
CA VAL A 66 10.69 -0.11 7.41
C VAL A 66 10.08 1.19 6.90
N LEU A 67 10.89 2.22 6.63
CA LEU A 67 10.43 3.49 6.09
C LEU A 67 9.78 3.33 4.72
N PHE A 68 10.38 2.53 3.81
CA PHE A 68 9.80 2.26 2.50
C PHE A 68 8.41 1.64 2.65
N GLY A 69 8.28 0.57 3.44
CA GLY A 69 7.01 -0.10 3.67
C GLY A 69 5.96 0.83 4.31
N ALA A 70 6.32 1.53 5.38
CA ALA A 70 5.39 2.41 6.09
C ALA A 70 4.92 3.57 5.20
N THR A 71 5.84 4.18 4.45
CA THR A 71 5.50 5.23 3.47
C THR A 71 4.55 4.70 2.41
N TYR A 72 4.81 3.48 1.92
CA TYR A 72 3.95 2.82 0.94
C TYR A 72 2.52 2.67 1.48
N ALA A 73 2.35 2.12 2.70
CA ALA A 73 1.04 1.92 3.29
C ALA A 73 0.25 3.23 3.44
N VAL A 74 0.89 4.27 3.96
CA VAL A 74 0.25 5.58 4.17
C VAL A 74 -0.12 6.23 2.83
N GLU A 75 0.75 6.17 1.82
CA GLU A 75 0.42 6.67 0.46
C GLU A 75 -0.79 5.95 -0.09
N ARG A 76 -0.82 4.61 0.00
CA ARG A 76 -1.93 3.80 -0.49
C ARG A 76 -3.23 4.11 0.23
N ALA A 77 -3.19 4.24 1.56
CA ALA A 77 -4.36 4.58 2.37
C ALA A 77 -4.94 5.95 1.97
N LEU A 78 -4.10 6.98 1.90
CA LEU A 78 -4.53 8.33 1.51
C LEU A 78 -5.06 8.36 0.07
N ALA A 79 -4.40 7.66 -0.85
CA ALA A 79 -4.85 7.56 -2.23
C ALA A 79 -6.22 6.87 -2.33
N GLU A 80 -6.49 5.83 -1.54
CA GLU A 80 -7.79 5.16 -1.54
C GLU A 80 -8.88 5.96 -0.82
N ILE A 81 -8.56 6.68 0.25
CA ILE A 81 -9.50 7.63 0.87
C ILE A 81 -9.92 8.69 -0.14
N TYR A 82 -8.94 9.30 -0.84
CA TYR A 82 -9.21 10.29 -1.87
C TYR A 82 -10.10 9.73 -2.98
N LYS A 83 -9.76 8.56 -3.53
CA LYS A 83 -10.51 7.97 -4.64
C LYS A 83 -11.92 7.55 -4.24
N THR A 84 -12.08 7.00 -3.02
CA THR A 84 -13.34 6.39 -2.58
C THR A 84 -14.32 7.45 -2.09
N PHE A 85 -13.87 8.44 -1.31
CA PHE A 85 -14.77 9.34 -0.59
C PHE A 85 -14.76 10.79 -1.10
N LEU A 86 -13.62 11.27 -1.63
CA LEU A 86 -13.46 12.69 -1.98
C LEU A 86 -13.64 12.98 -3.47
N ARG A 87 -13.09 12.12 -4.34
CA ARG A 87 -13.07 12.34 -5.79
C ARG A 87 -14.45 12.15 -6.40
N ASP A 88 -14.88 13.12 -7.22
CA ASP A 88 -15.98 12.95 -8.15
C ASP A 88 -15.48 12.71 -9.58
N GLU A 89 -15.86 11.58 -10.17
CA GLU A 89 -15.53 11.27 -11.56
C GLU A 89 -16.56 10.29 -12.14
N ASP A 90 -16.67 10.27 -13.46
CA ASP A 90 -17.48 9.27 -14.16
C ASP A 90 -17.01 7.85 -13.83
N GLN A 91 -17.95 7.03 -13.35
CA GLN A 91 -17.72 5.64 -12.95
C GLN A 91 -18.07 4.64 -14.06
N SER A 92 -18.67 5.08 -15.17
CA SER A 92 -19.06 4.21 -16.30
C SER A 92 -17.86 3.49 -16.94
N LYS A 93 -16.67 4.08 -16.84
CA LYS A 93 -15.39 3.53 -17.29
C LYS A 93 -14.82 2.40 -16.42
N TYR A 94 -15.48 2.06 -15.30
CA TYR A 94 -15.03 0.99 -14.41
C TYR A 94 -16.03 -0.15 -14.34
N PHE A 95 -15.51 -1.38 -14.36
CA PHE A 95 -16.29 -2.57 -14.02
C PHE A 95 -16.63 -2.60 -12.51
N ILE A 96 -15.65 -2.22 -11.67
CA ILE A 96 -15.79 -2.11 -10.22
C ILE A 96 -15.80 -0.63 -9.83
N PRO A 97 -16.86 -0.13 -9.20
CA PRO A 97 -16.91 1.24 -8.70
C PRO A 97 -15.68 1.63 -7.88
N MET A 98 -15.04 2.74 -8.24
CA MET A 98 -13.88 3.28 -7.53
C MET A 98 -14.27 4.31 -6.47
N GLN A 99 -15.49 4.85 -6.56
CA GLN A 99 -16.14 5.65 -5.54
C GLN A 99 -16.84 4.78 -4.50
N PHE A 100 -17.21 5.39 -3.37
CA PHE A 100 -17.97 4.73 -2.33
C PHE A 100 -19.30 4.19 -2.88
N ALA A 101 -19.41 2.87 -2.80
CA ALA A 101 -20.55 2.10 -3.25
C ALA A 101 -20.94 1.11 -2.16
N VAL A 102 -22.24 0.83 -2.06
CA VAL A 102 -22.79 -0.17 -1.14
C VAL A 102 -23.46 -1.24 -2.01
N PHE A 103 -23.07 -2.50 -1.83
CA PHE A 103 -23.53 -3.62 -2.68
C PHE A 103 -23.37 -3.33 -4.19
N GLY A 104 -22.26 -2.72 -4.58
CA GLY A 104 -21.96 -2.38 -5.98
C GLY A 104 -22.77 -1.20 -6.56
N LYS A 105 -23.62 -0.55 -5.77
CA LYS A 105 -24.37 0.65 -6.17
C LYS A 105 -23.70 1.92 -5.61
N LEU A 106 -23.47 2.89 -6.48
CA LEU A 106 -22.83 4.16 -6.13
C LEU A 106 -23.68 4.97 -5.16
N VAL A 107 -23.06 5.50 -4.10
CA VAL A 107 -23.70 6.45 -3.20
C VAL A 107 -23.65 7.84 -3.85
N ARG A 108 -24.80 8.31 -4.33
CA ARG A 108 -24.91 9.60 -5.05
C ARG A 108 -24.75 10.82 -4.14
N SER A 109 -25.13 10.71 -2.87
CA SER A 109 -25.03 11.82 -1.91
C SER A 109 -23.57 12.09 -1.55
N ARG A 110 -23.05 13.25 -1.95
CA ARG A 110 -21.70 13.68 -1.57
C ARG A 110 -21.53 13.77 -0.05
N GLY A 111 -22.54 14.28 0.66
CA GLY A 111 -22.51 14.36 2.13
C GLY A 111 -22.38 12.97 2.78
N ALA A 112 -23.14 11.99 2.30
CA ALA A 112 -23.04 10.61 2.80
C ALA A 112 -21.66 9.99 2.52
N ARG A 113 -21.08 10.22 1.34
CA ARG A 113 -19.71 9.78 1.01
C ARG A 113 -18.66 10.41 1.94
N LEU A 114 -18.77 11.72 2.21
CA LEU A 114 -17.84 12.43 3.09
C LEU A 114 -17.98 11.95 4.54
N LEU A 115 -19.19 11.74 5.03
CA LEU A 115 -19.44 11.21 6.37
C LEU A 115 -18.88 9.79 6.53
N ALA A 116 -19.09 8.92 5.53
CA ALA A 116 -18.50 7.59 5.51
C ALA A 116 -16.96 7.64 5.48
N GLY A 117 -16.39 8.57 4.71
CA GLY A 117 -14.94 8.80 4.67
C GLY A 117 -14.39 9.30 6.01
N ALA A 118 -15.07 10.22 6.69
CA ALA A 118 -14.71 10.68 8.02
C ALA A 118 -14.75 9.55 9.04
N GLY A 119 -15.80 8.72 9.02
CA GLY A 119 -15.89 7.51 9.84
C GLY A 119 -14.76 6.52 9.57
N TYR A 120 -14.43 6.28 8.29
CA TYR A 120 -13.31 5.42 7.92
C TYR A 120 -11.96 5.93 8.44
N VAL A 121 -11.69 7.24 8.31
CA VAL A 121 -10.48 7.86 8.86
C VAL A 121 -10.44 7.77 10.39
N ALA A 122 -11.57 8.01 11.06
CA ALA A 122 -11.66 7.90 12.52
C ALA A 122 -11.35 6.47 13.00
N VAL A 123 -11.83 5.43 12.30
CA VAL A 123 -11.50 4.03 12.60
C VAL A 123 -10.00 3.77 12.43
N LEU A 124 -9.38 4.25 11.34
CA LEU A 124 -7.93 4.07 11.13
C LEU A 124 -7.11 4.76 12.23
N LEU A 125 -7.49 5.97 12.64
CA LEU A 125 -6.82 6.69 13.73
C LEU A 125 -7.02 5.98 15.08
N ALA A 126 -8.23 5.50 15.36
CA ALA A 126 -8.51 4.72 16.56
C ALA A 126 -7.68 3.42 16.60
N MET A 127 -7.50 2.75 15.46
CA MET A 127 -6.62 1.59 15.36
C MET A 127 -5.16 1.96 15.66
N ILE A 128 -4.64 3.07 15.13
CA ILE A 128 -3.27 3.52 15.43
C ILE A 128 -3.11 3.79 16.93
N VAL A 129 -4.08 4.49 17.56
CA VAL A 129 -4.07 4.75 19.01
C VAL A 129 -4.11 3.44 19.80
N LEU A 130 -4.96 2.49 19.40
CA LEU A 130 -5.06 1.19 20.05
C LEU A 130 -3.75 0.40 19.94
N VAL A 131 -3.15 0.29 18.75
CA VAL A 131 -1.87 -0.39 18.56
C VAL A 131 -0.77 0.28 19.36
N THR A 132 -0.73 1.62 19.39
CA THR A 132 0.23 2.37 20.21
C THR A 132 0.04 2.09 21.71
N GLY A 133 -1.21 1.99 22.17
CA GLY A 133 -1.52 1.65 23.56
C GLY A 133 -1.06 0.24 23.92
N ILE A 134 -1.33 -0.74 23.05
CA ILE A 134 -0.86 -2.12 23.20
C ILE A 134 0.67 -2.19 23.22
N ASP A 135 1.31 -1.49 22.29
CA ASP A 135 2.76 -1.46 22.13
C ASP A 135 3.47 -0.93 23.40
N ARG A 136 2.93 0.11 24.01
CA ARG A 136 3.47 0.70 25.25
C ARG A 136 3.15 -0.11 26.50
N ALA A 137 2.04 -0.87 26.50
CA ALA A 137 1.60 -1.61 27.67
C ALA A 137 2.36 -2.94 27.85
N LEU A 138 2.96 -3.47 26.79
CA LEU A 138 3.65 -4.76 26.81
C LEU A 138 5.17 -4.58 26.76
N PRO A 139 5.95 -5.38 27.51
CA PRO A 139 7.40 -5.35 27.43
C PRO A 139 7.90 -5.93 26.11
N ASP A 140 9.12 -5.55 25.72
CA ASP A 140 9.84 -6.17 24.61
C ASP A 140 10.61 -7.41 25.09
N PRO A 141 10.79 -8.45 24.24
CA PRO A 141 10.23 -8.57 22.89
C PRO A 141 8.73 -8.88 22.93
N LYS A 142 7.98 -8.34 21.96
CA LYS A 142 6.55 -8.62 21.83
C LYS A 142 6.32 -10.10 21.50
N PRO A 143 5.27 -10.75 22.05
CA PRO A 143 5.00 -12.15 21.76
C PRO A 143 4.59 -12.33 20.30
N LEU A 144 5.01 -13.45 19.70
CA LEU A 144 4.85 -13.74 18.27
C LEU A 144 3.41 -13.62 17.77
N TRP A 145 2.45 -14.13 18.54
CA TRP A 145 1.03 -14.09 18.18
C TRP A 145 0.50 -12.65 18.08
N LEU A 146 1.07 -11.73 18.85
CA LEU A 146 0.70 -10.32 18.83
C LEU A 146 1.28 -9.65 17.58
N VAL A 147 2.55 -9.91 17.26
CA VAL A 147 3.18 -9.43 16.01
C VAL A 147 2.38 -9.91 14.79
N VAL A 148 2.02 -11.19 14.75
CA VAL A 148 1.25 -11.78 13.65
C VAL A 148 -0.17 -11.21 13.58
N GLY A 149 -0.85 -11.07 14.72
CA GLY A 149 -2.23 -10.58 14.79
C GLY A 149 -2.36 -9.09 14.50
N VAL A 150 -1.59 -8.26 15.20
CA VAL A 150 -1.61 -6.80 15.10
C VAL A 150 -0.85 -6.31 13.87
N GLY A 151 0.28 -6.92 13.55
CA GLY A 151 1.03 -6.63 12.32
C GLY A 151 0.25 -6.96 11.05
N GLY A 152 -0.62 -7.97 11.10
CA GLY A 152 -1.51 -8.37 10.00
C GLY A 152 -2.74 -7.47 9.79
N LEU A 153 -3.00 -6.48 10.64
CA LEU A 153 -4.25 -5.68 10.61
C LEU A 153 -4.50 -5.00 9.27
N GLY A 154 -3.48 -4.44 8.62
CA GLY A 154 -3.68 -3.82 7.31
C GLY A 154 -3.97 -4.83 6.20
N GLY A 155 -3.54 -6.08 6.35
CA GLY A 155 -3.96 -7.19 5.49
C GLY A 155 -5.46 -7.47 5.62
N TRP A 156 -5.99 -7.45 6.85
CA TRP A 156 -7.43 -7.56 7.10
C TRP A 156 -8.22 -6.38 6.53
N ILE A 157 -7.76 -5.15 6.76
CA ILE A 157 -8.39 -3.95 6.16
C ILE A 157 -8.43 -4.08 4.64
N SER A 158 -7.33 -4.53 4.01
CA SER A 158 -7.27 -4.76 2.58
C SER A 158 -8.23 -5.87 2.12
N ALA A 159 -8.38 -6.95 2.89
CA ALA A 159 -9.30 -8.05 2.55
C ALA A 159 -10.76 -7.62 2.61
N PHE A 160 -11.16 -6.94 3.69
CA PHE A 160 -12.53 -6.41 3.83
C PHE A 160 -12.82 -5.34 2.78
N GLY A 161 -11.88 -4.41 2.56
CA GLY A 161 -12.04 -3.39 1.51
C GLY A 161 -12.12 -3.99 0.11
N GLY A 162 -11.35 -5.04 -0.17
CA GLY A 162 -11.42 -5.79 -1.42
C GLY A 162 -12.74 -6.54 -1.58
N ALA A 163 -13.19 -7.28 -0.55
CA ALA A 163 -14.47 -7.99 -0.59
C ALA A 163 -15.65 -7.03 -0.74
N TRP A 164 -15.62 -5.90 -0.03
CA TRP A 164 -16.65 -4.86 -0.13
C TRP A 164 -16.80 -4.32 -1.56
N LYS A 165 -15.67 -4.08 -2.24
CA LYS A 165 -15.65 -3.54 -3.62
C LYS A 165 -15.93 -4.62 -4.67
N ASP A 166 -15.25 -5.75 -4.56
CA ASP A 166 -15.18 -6.75 -5.63
C ASP A 166 -16.33 -7.76 -5.55
N ALA A 167 -16.73 -8.22 -4.35
CA ALA A 167 -17.69 -9.33 -4.21
C ALA A 167 -19.08 -9.05 -4.83
N PRO A 168 -19.62 -7.82 -4.82
CA PRO A 168 -20.88 -7.53 -5.50
C PRO A 168 -20.84 -7.72 -7.03
N LYS A 169 -19.65 -7.78 -7.65
CA LYS A 169 -19.47 -7.92 -9.10
C LYS A 169 -18.80 -9.23 -9.49
N GLU A 170 -17.83 -9.69 -8.70
CA GLU A 170 -17.01 -10.89 -8.98
C GLU A 170 -17.42 -12.11 -8.14
N GLY A 171 -18.34 -11.95 -7.18
CA GLY A 171 -18.64 -12.97 -6.16
C GLY A 171 -17.58 -13.02 -5.04
N PHE A 172 -17.93 -13.65 -3.91
CA PHE A 172 -16.99 -13.79 -2.79
C PHE A 172 -16.00 -14.94 -3.07
N GLN A 173 -14.71 -14.63 -3.03
CA GLN A 173 -13.63 -15.59 -3.29
C GLN A 173 -12.80 -15.80 -2.02
N ILE A 174 -12.99 -16.94 -1.35
CA ILE A 174 -12.39 -17.28 -0.05
C ILE A 174 -10.85 -17.16 -0.08
N PHE A 175 -10.20 -17.78 -1.07
CA PHE A 175 -8.73 -17.72 -1.17
C PHE A 175 -8.20 -16.31 -1.43
N LYS A 176 -8.94 -15.50 -2.20
CA LYS A 176 -8.60 -14.08 -2.45
C LYS A 176 -8.73 -13.25 -1.17
N PHE A 177 -9.71 -13.58 -0.32
CA PHE A 177 -9.98 -12.91 0.95
C PHE A 177 -8.86 -13.13 1.97
N PHE A 178 -8.44 -14.38 2.20
CA PHE A 178 -7.41 -14.69 3.20
C PHE A 178 -5.96 -14.41 2.75
N ARG A 179 -5.74 -14.12 1.46
CA ARG A 179 -4.40 -13.82 0.93
C ARG A 179 -3.76 -12.59 1.59
N SER A 180 -4.46 -11.46 1.63
CA SER A 180 -3.87 -10.21 2.17
C SER A 180 -3.54 -10.29 3.67
N PRO A 181 -4.40 -10.86 4.54
CA PRO A 181 -4.07 -11.09 5.95
C PRO A 181 -2.84 -11.96 6.11
N LEU A 182 -2.78 -13.10 5.40
CA LEU A 182 -1.65 -14.02 5.48
C LEU A 182 -0.33 -13.34 5.06
N ILE A 183 -0.33 -12.66 3.91
CA ILE A 183 0.87 -11.97 3.41
C ILE A 183 1.30 -10.85 4.37
N ALA A 184 0.36 -10.04 4.87
CA ALA A 184 0.69 -8.98 5.82
C ALA A 184 1.25 -9.55 7.14
N SER A 185 0.66 -10.61 7.68
CA SER A 185 1.17 -11.28 8.88
C SER A 185 2.58 -11.85 8.68
N LEU A 186 2.87 -12.44 7.50
CA LEU A 186 4.21 -12.94 7.18
C LEU A 186 5.23 -11.80 7.07
N PHE A 187 4.85 -10.67 6.46
CA PHE A 187 5.71 -9.50 6.45
C PHE A 187 5.92 -8.92 7.85
N ALA A 188 4.88 -8.85 8.68
CA ALA A 188 5.00 -8.37 10.05
C ALA A 188 6.00 -9.21 10.85
N LEU A 189 5.94 -10.54 10.69
CA LEU A 189 6.90 -11.46 11.29
C LEU A 189 8.34 -11.18 10.85
N GLY A 190 8.57 -10.94 9.55
CA GLY A 190 9.91 -10.61 9.06
C GLY A 190 10.40 -9.23 9.54
N LEU A 191 9.49 -8.26 9.58
CA LEU A 191 9.79 -6.88 9.93
C LEU A 191 9.94 -6.65 11.43
N SER A 192 9.41 -7.53 12.28
CA SER A 192 9.66 -7.47 13.73
C SER A 192 11.12 -7.74 14.10
N TYR A 193 11.93 -8.30 13.19
CA TYR A 193 13.38 -8.36 13.37
C TYR A 193 14.10 -7.03 13.05
N LEU A 194 13.40 -6.08 12.43
CA LEU A 194 13.95 -4.80 11.99
C LEU A 194 13.45 -3.60 12.81
N SER A 195 12.36 -3.76 13.55
CA SER A 195 11.74 -2.70 14.36
C SER A 195 10.93 -3.31 15.49
N ASP A 196 11.11 -2.77 16.70
CA ASP A 196 10.31 -3.14 17.88
C ASP A 196 8.98 -2.36 17.97
N ASP A 197 8.86 -1.22 17.28
CA ASP A 197 7.63 -0.42 17.25
C ASP A 197 6.54 -1.14 16.43
N LEU A 198 5.50 -1.60 17.13
CA LEU A 198 4.43 -2.39 16.52
C LEU A 198 3.62 -1.60 15.48
N VAL A 199 3.49 -0.27 15.63
CA VAL A 199 2.80 0.57 14.63
C VAL A 199 3.59 0.60 13.33
N LEU A 200 4.91 0.79 13.40
CA LEU A 200 5.79 0.73 12.24
C LEU A 200 5.79 -0.64 11.59
N VAL A 201 5.83 -1.71 12.38
CA VAL A 201 5.75 -3.08 11.84
C VAL A 201 4.43 -3.29 11.10
N THR A 202 3.29 -2.90 11.69
CA THR A 202 1.97 -3.01 11.03
C THR A 202 1.92 -2.18 9.74
N LEU A 203 2.38 -0.92 9.76
CA LEU A 203 2.39 -0.06 8.59
C LEU A 203 3.29 -0.63 7.49
N ALA A 204 4.52 -1.00 7.83
CA ALA A 204 5.48 -1.54 6.87
C ALA A 204 4.99 -2.86 6.28
N ALA A 205 4.46 -3.76 7.10
CA ALA A 205 3.89 -5.03 6.65
C ALA A 205 2.73 -4.83 5.69
N THR A 206 1.84 -3.88 5.99
CA THR A 206 0.75 -3.48 5.10
C THR A 206 1.28 -2.97 3.76
N GLY A 207 2.30 -2.11 3.81
CA GLY A 207 2.94 -1.54 2.62
C GLY A 207 3.54 -2.61 1.73
N PHE A 208 4.32 -3.52 2.29
CA PHE A 208 4.91 -4.65 1.56
C PHE A 208 3.88 -5.64 1.03
N CYS A 209 2.80 -5.89 1.79
CA CYS A 209 1.66 -6.68 1.31
C CYS A 209 1.06 -6.05 0.04
N VAL A 210 0.81 -4.74 0.04
CA VAL A 210 0.28 -4.08 -1.17
C VAL A 210 1.34 -4.04 -2.28
N ALA A 211 2.59 -3.71 -1.97
CA ALA A 211 3.66 -3.62 -2.95
C ALA A 211 3.87 -4.95 -3.69
N THR A 212 3.97 -6.06 -2.97
CA THR A 212 4.17 -7.39 -3.56
C THR A 212 2.94 -7.89 -4.29
N THR A 213 1.74 -7.72 -3.74
CA THR A 213 0.50 -8.16 -4.41
C THR A 213 0.25 -7.37 -5.70
N GLU A 214 0.49 -6.05 -5.73
CA GLU A 214 0.41 -5.26 -6.95
C GLU A 214 1.54 -5.60 -7.93
N THR A 215 2.76 -5.89 -7.46
CA THR A 215 3.86 -6.38 -8.31
C THR A 215 3.44 -7.65 -9.06
N TYR A 216 3.00 -8.66 -8.30
CA TYR A 216 2.56 -9.95 -8.84
C TYR A 216 1.39 -9.78 -9.82
N LYS A 217 0.36 -9.03 -9.43
CA LYS A 217 -0.82 -8.81 -10.28
C LYS A 217 -0.50 -8.05 -11.56
N THR A 218 0.41 -7.07 -11.51
CA THR A 218 0.67 -6.15 -12.63
C THR A 218 1.66 -6.72 -13.63
N PHE A 219 2.75 -7.33 -13.15
CA PHE A 219 3.89 -7.66 -14.01
C PHE A 219 4.00 -9.14 -14.36
N PHE A 220 3.39 -10.05 -13.59
CA PHE A 220 3.42 -11.49 -13.87
C PHE A 220 2.23 -11.94 -14.73
N PHE A 221 1.19 -11.10 -14.86
CA PHE A 221 0.01 -11.35 -15.71
C PHE A 221 -0.35 -10.14 -16.58
N PRO A 222 0.58 -9.62 -17.40
CA PRO A 222 0.40 -8.36 -18.12
C PRO A 222 -0.70 -8.40 -19.19
N SER A 223 -1.13 -9.60 -19.61
CA SER A 223 -2.12 -9.84 -20.67
C SER A 223 -3.57 -9.92 -20.17
N VAL A 224 -3.81 -9.93 -18.86
CA VAL A 224 -5.16 -10.13 -18.30
C VAL A 224 -5.63 -8.85 -17.61
N PRO A 225 -6.62 -8.11 -18.15
CA PRO A 225 -7.25 -6.99 -17.44
C PRO A 225 -7.91 -7.53 -16.16
N ARG A 226 -7.47 -7.06 -14.99
CA ARG A 226 -7.97 -7.53 -13.68
C ARG A 226 -8.52 -6.39 -12.84
N GLY A 227 -9.49 -6.72 -11.97
CA GLY A 227 -10.12 -5.79 -11.04
C GLY A 227 -10.95 -4.74 -11.76
N LYS A 228 -10.72 -3.45 -11.45
CA LYS A 228 -11.59 -2.34 -11.91
C LYS A 228 -11.76 -2.20 -13.43
N PHE A 229 -10.89 -2.80 -14.24
CA PHE A 229 -10.99 -2.81 -15.72
C PHE A 229 -11.25 -4.20 -16.32
N ALA A 230 -11.63 -5.19 -15.52
CA ALA A 230 -11.98 -6.51 -16.06
C ALA A 230 -13.09 -6.36 -17.12
N GLY A 231 -12.83 -6.87 -18.33
CA GLY A 231 -13.74 -6.78 -19.48
C GLY A 231 -13.87 -5.39 -20.11
N MET A 232 -13.13 -4.38 -19.66
CA MET A 232 -13.20 -3.03 -20.22
C MET A 232 -12.27 -2.89 -21.44
N PRO A 233 -12.69 -2.13 -22.47
CA PRO A 233 -11.88 -1.91 -23.67
C PRO A 233 -10.59 -1.12 -23.36
N VAL A 234 -9.56 -1.37 -24.16
CA VAL A 234 -8.32 -0.58 -24.17
C VAL A 234 -8.52 0.61 -25.11
N HIS A 235 -8.54 1.82 -24.55
CA HIS A 235 -8.72 3.06 -25.31
C HIS A 235 -7.40 3.69 -25.79
N PHE A 236 -6.28 3.33 -25.13
CA PHE A 236 -4.95 3.90 -25.38
C PHE A 236 -3.93 2.78 -25.64
N PRO A 237 -4.01 2.06 -26.77
CA PRO A 237 -3.17 0.90 -27.06
C PRO A 237 -1.67 1.24 -27.11
N GLU A 238 -1.30 2.47 -27.49
CA GLU A 238 0.08 2.95 -27.50
C GLU A 238 0.72 2.95 -26.10
N MET A 239 -0.09 3.05 -25.04
CA MET A 239 0.39 2.98 -23.67
C MET A 239 0.92 1.60 -23.29
N LEU A 240 0.50 0.53 -23.97
CA LEU A 240 1.02 -0.82 -23.76
C LEU A 240 2.52 -0.90 -24.08
N ARG A 241 2.98 -0.14 -25.09
CA ARG A 241 4.38 -0.03 -25.48
C ARG A 241 5.12 1.04 -24.68
N ARG A 242 4.53 2.24 -24.53
CA ARG A 242 5.18 3.37 -23.85
C ARG A 242 5.51 3.12 -22.37
N ARG A 243 4.74 2.25 -21.70
CA ARG A 243 4.99 1.92 -20.29
C ARG A 243 6.22 1.02 -20.08
N GLN A 244 6.61 0.22 -21.07
CA GLN A 244 7.65 -0.83 -20.96
C GLN A 244 8.95 -0.38 -20.27
N PRO A 245 9.55 0.78 -20.61
CA PRO A 245 10.79 1.22 -19.98
C PRO A 245 10.69 1.43 -18.47
N PHE A 246 9.49 1.72 -17.94
CA PHE A 246 9.30 1.95 -16.51
C PHE A 246 9.43 0.68 -15.67
N ILE A 247 9.39 -0.53 -16.27
CA ILE A 247 9.73 -1.77 -15.55
C ILE A 247 11.15 -1.71 -14.99
N LEU A 248 12.10 -1.15 -15.74
CA LEU A 248 13.49 -1.08 -15.27
C LEU A 248 13.62 -0.24 -14.01
N LEU A 249 12.95 0.92 -13.98
CA LEU A 249 12.90 1.78 -12.80
C LEU A 249 12.20 1.09 -11.62
N TYR A 250 11.09 0.41 -11.90
CA TYR A 250 10.34 -0.36 -10.89
C TYR A 250 11.20 -1.47 -10.27
N ALA A 251 11.89 -2.25 -11.11
CA ALA A 251 12.78 -3.33 -10.71
C ALA A 251 13.99 -2.79 -9.93
N ALA A 252 14.58 -1.67 -10.37
CA ALA A 252 15.69 -1.03 -9.66
C ALA A 252 15.31 -0.63 -8.23
N ILE A 253 14.09 -0.10 -8.02
CA ILE A 253 13.59 0.22 -6.67
C ILE A 253 13.47 -1.05 -5.82
N TRP A 254 12.92 -2.13 -6.36
CA TRP A 254 12.90 -3.42 -5.66
C TRP A 254 14.31 -3.91 -5.31
N LEU A 255 15.27 -3.82 -6.21
CA LEU A 255 16.66 -4.22 -5.96
C LEU A 255 17.28 -3.41 -4.82
N VAL A 256 17.02 -2.10 -4.73
CA VAL A 256 17.48 -1.27 -3.61
C VAL A 256 16.87 -1.75 -2.29
N VAL A 257 15.56 -1.97 -2.25
CA VAL A 257 14.85 -2.38 -1.03
C VAL A 257 15.26 -3.80 -0.59
N LEU A 258 15.39 -4.73 -1.54
CA LEU A 258 15.84 -6.10 -1.27
C LEU A 258 17.32 -6.14 -0.85
N GLY A 259 18.16 -5.30 -1.46
CA GLY A 259 19.56 -5.14 -1.06
C GLY A 259 19.68 -4.60 0.37
N ALA A 260 18.88 -3.59 0.72
CA ALA A 260 18.81 -3.08 2.09
C ALA A 260 18.29 -4.14 3.08
N LEU A 261 17.25 -4.90 2.71
CA LEU A 261 16.74 -5.99 3.53
C LEU A 261 17.82 -7.06 3.78
N PHE A 262 18.56 -7.46 2.74
CA PHE A 262 19.65 -8.43 2.88
C PHE A 262 20.75 -7.94 3.83
N VAL A 263 21.16 -6.67 3.71
CA VAL A 263 22.14 -6.05 4.61
C VAL A 263 21.61 -5.98 6.04
N ALA A 264 20.34 -5.62 6.22
CA ALA A 264 19.71 -5.53 7.53
C ALA A 264 19.68 -6.90 8.23
N LEU A 265 19.28 -7.96 7.52
CA LEU A 265 19.20 -9.31 8.07
C LEU A 265 20.57 -9.92 8.40
N ARG A 266 21.65 -9.51 7.72
CA ARG A 266 23.02 -9.92 8.09
C ARG A 266 23.49 -9.34 9.43
N GLY A 267 22.90 -8.23 9.85
CA GLY A 267 23.19 -7.59 11.13
C GLY A 267 22.37 -8.14 12.30
N VAL A 268 21.38 -9.01 12.04
CA VAL A 268 20.56 -9.63 13.09
C VAL A 268 21.36 -10.77 13.74
N PRO A 269 21.58 -10.76 15.07
CA PRO A 269 22.24 -11.86 15.76
C PRO A 269 21.50 -13.17 15.49
N SER A 270 22.24 -14.26 15.27
CA SER A 270 21.64 -15.59 15.12
C SER A 270 20.79 -15.90 16.36
N PRO A 271 19.56 -16.43 16.22
CA PRO A 271 18.80 -16.88 17.36
C PRO A 271 19.60 -17.99 18.06
N GLY A 272 20.02 -17.73 19.30
CA GLY A 272 20.65 -18.71 20.19
C GLY A 272 19.64 -19.69 20.76
#